data_AF-A0A8J3N2J4-F1
#
_entry.id   AF-A0A8J3N2J4-F1
#
_cell.length_a   1.000
_cell.length_b   1.000
_cell.length_c   1.000
_cell.angle_alpha   90.00
_cell.angle_beta   90.00
_cell.angle_gamma   90.00
#
_symmetry.space_group_name_H-M   'P 1'
#
loop_
_entity.id
_entity.type
_entity.pdbx_description
1 polymer ?
#
loop_
_entity_poly.entity_id
_entity_poly.type
_entity_poly.pdbx_seq_one_letter_code
_entity_poly.pdbx_strand_id
1 'polypeptide(L)'
;MRVREHLLLSTAAAAVAAPWLKKDTWIPFASSILIDVDHYLWYVISHRTLSLRDALTFFNQADPPQTASMKFMHQPLFLGLLLFLAARFRSRLLFLILAGLLFHVSLDAIHITQMSRLKRTLSEEAASVCGECNRFVDELQLHTHTVTNNLLDRYNPKHFVVLCPECHELAHQK
;
A
#
# COMPACT_ATOMS: atom_id res chain seq x y z
N MET A 1 -0.04 0.22 -1.80
CA MET A 1 0.19 0.75 -3.16
C MET A 1 1.16 -0.16 -3.90
N ARG A 2 1.42 0.04 -5.21
CA ARG A 2 2.47 -0.75 -5.87
C ARG A 2 3.85 -0.23 -5.49
N VAL A 3 4.83 -1.14 -5.41
CA VAL A 3 6.24 -0.80 -5.12
C VAL A 3 6.77 0.31 -6.04
N ARG A 4 6.45 0.25 -7.34
CA ARG A 4 6.84 1.28 -8.31
C ARG A 4 6.30 2.67 -7.94
N GLU A 5 5.09 2.75 -7.41
CA GLU A 5 4.48 4.01 -7.02
C GLU A 5 5.13 4.59 -5.78
N HIS A 6 5.43 3.76 -4.76
CA HIS A 6 6.21 4.19 -3.60
C HIS A 6 7.58 4.72 -4.02
N LEU A 7 8.26 4.05 -4.95
CA LEU A 7 9.55 4.50 -5.47
C LEU A 7 9.44 5.84 -6.19
N LEU A 8 8.47 6.00 -7.10
CA LEU A 8 8.27 7.24 -7.86
C LEU A 8 7.91 8.41 -6.93
N LEU A 9 6.95 8.22 -6.02
CA LEU A 9 6.51 9.29 -5.12
C LEU A 9 7.58 9.62 -4.07
N SER A 10 8.31 8.63 -3.54
CA SER A 10 9.43 8.89 -2.63
C SER A 10 10.57 9.61 -3.32
N THR A 11 10.86 9.27 -4.59
CA THR A 11 11.88 9.97 -5.39
C THR A 11 11.46 11.41 -5.65
N ALA A 12 10.19 11.65 -6.01
CA ALA A 12 9.67 13.00 -6.20
C ALA A 12 9.72 13.82 -4.89
N ALA A 13 9.30 13.24 -3.77
CA ALA A 13 9.37 13.89 -2.46
C ALA A 13 10.81 14.20 -2.04
N ALA A 14 11.75 13.28 -2.30
CA ALA A 14 13.17 13.49 -2.06
C ALA A 14 13.72 14.64 -2.91
N ALA A 15 13.39 14.68 -4.21
CA ALA A 15 13.81 15.75 -5.10
C ALA A 15 13.27 17.12 -4.64
N VAL A 16 12.01 17.17 -4.21
CA VAL A 16 11.42 18.37 -3.61
C VAL A 16 12.16 18.74 -2.32
N ALA A 17 12.41 17.80 -1.41
CA ALA A 17 13.07 18.09 -0.12
C ALA A 17 14.58 18.44 -0.25
N ALA A 18 15.20 18.13 -1.38
CA ALA A 18 16.65 18.23 -1.58
C ALA A 18 17.26 19.62 -1.30
N PRO A 19 16.64 20.76 -1.68
CA PRO A 19 17.19 22.09 -1.39
C PRO A 19 17.34 22.37 0.12
N TRP A 20 16.47 21.79 0.94
CA TRP A 20 16.44 21.99 2.39
C TRP A 20 17.30 20.97 3.14
N LEU A 21 17.19 19.68 2.79
CA LEU A 21 17.88 18.59 3.48
C LEU A 21 19.28 18.31 2.93
N LYS A 22 19.58 18.76 1.70
CA LYS A 22 20.89 18.59 1.03
C LYS A 22 21.31 17.12 1.05
N LYS A 23 22.45 16.81 1.66
CA LYS A 23 22.98 15.45 1.80
C LYS A 23 22.15 14.57 2.72
N ASP A 24 21.32 15.11 3.59
CA ASP A 24 20.53 14.31 4.53
C ASP A 24 19.27 13.73 3.87
N THR A 25 18.93 14.18 2.65
CA THR A 25 17.74 13.75 1.88
C THR A 25 17.67 12.23 1.67
N TRP A 26 18.81 11.55 1.56
CA TRP A 26 18.82 10.11 1.36
C TRP A 26 18.25 9.34 2.56
N ILE A 27 18.28 9.92 3.78
CA ILE A 27 17.80 9.27 5.00
C ILE A 27 16.28 9.06 4.95
N PRO A 28 15.42 10.10 4.83
CA PRO A 28 13.98 9.92 4.70
C PRO A 28 13.61 9.19 3.40
N PHE A 29 14.38 9.37 2.32
CA PHE A 29 14.15 8.62 1.07
C PHE A 29 14.33 7.11 1.29
N ALA A 30 15.47 6.70 1.84
CA ALA A 30 15.76 5.29 2.09
C ALA A 30 14.80 4.70 3.11
N SER A 31 14.48 5.43 4.20
CA SER A 31 13.54 4.92 5.20
C SER A 31 12.12 4.79 4.67
N SER A 32 11.69 5.68 3.75
CA SER A 32 10.40 5.57 3.05
C SER A 32 10.30 4.34 2.14
N ILE A 33 11.42 3.84 1.59
CA ILE A 33 11.42 2.64 0.75
C ILE A 33 11.62 1.37 1.60
N LEU A 34 12.51 1.43 2.58
CA LEU A 34 12.88 0.27 3.40
C LEU A 34 11.82 -0.12 4.43
N ILE A 35 10.82 0.72 4.69
CA ILE A 35 9.72 0.38 5.59
C ILE A 35 8.97 -0.87 5.11
N ASP A 36 8.83 -1.08 3.79
CA ASP A 36 8.17 -2.25 3.18
C ASP A 36 8.92 -3.59 3.37
N VAL A 37 10.14 -3.54 3.92
CA VAL A 37 10.88 -4.77 4.24
C VAL A 37 10.12 -5.61 5.27
N ASP A 38 9.28 -4.99 6.13
CA ASP A 38 8.44 -5.73 7.07
C ASP A 38 7.45 -6.69 6.37
N HIS A 39 6.83 -6.26 5.27
CA HIS A 39 5.95 -7.07 4.45
C HIS A 39 6.69 -8.25 3.81
N TYR A 40 7.89 -8.00 3.27
CA TYR A 40 8.70 -9.06 2.68
C TYR A 40 9.17 -10.08 3.73
N LEU A 41 9.64 -9.61 4.88
CA LEU A 41 10.03 -10.50 5.99
C LEU A 41 8.84 -11.33 6.48
N TRP A 42 7.67 -10.72 6.62
CA TRP A 42 6.45 -11.45 6.96
C TRP A 42 6.12 -12.52 5.90
N TYR A 43 6.24 -12.19 4.62
CA TYR A 43 5.99 -13.13 3.53
C TYR A 43 6.94 -14.32 3.58
N VAL A 44 8.24 -14.06 3.76
CA VAL A 44 9.28 -15.10 3.90
C VAL A 44 8.98 -16.04 5.06
N ILE A 45 8.59 -15.50 6.22
CA ILE A 45 8.28 -16.28 7.41
C ILE A 45 7.02 -17.14 7.19
N SER A 46 5.99 -16.56 6.57
CA SER A 46 4.68 -17.20 6.40
C SER A 46 4.68 -18.27 5.30
N HIS A 47 5.39 -18.02 4.20
CA HIS A 47 5.42 -18.90 3.03
C HIS A 47 6.70 -19.73 2.94
N ARG A 48 7.65 -19.55 3.86
CA ARG A 48 8.93 -20.30 3.95
C ARG A 48 9.72 -20.28 2.64
N THR A 49 9.67 -19.17 1.91
CA THR A 49 10.36 -18.96 0.63
C THR A 49 11.05 -17.60 0.62
N LEU A 50 12.18 -17.49 -0.09
CA LEU A 50 12.92 -16.24 -0.32
C LEU A 50 12.62 -15.65 -1.72
N SER A 51 11.57 -16.11 -2.38
CA SER A 51 11.21 -15.65 -3.71
C SER A 51 10.61 -14.24 -3.66
N LEU A 52 11.41 -13.25 -4.04
CA LEU A 52 10.94 -11.86 -4.18
C LEU A 52 9.84 -11.75 -5.24
N ARG A 53 9.93 -12.54 -6.32
CA ARG A 53 8.92 -12.55 -7.39
C ARG A 53 7.55 -12.97 -6.83
N ASP A 54 7.50 -14.03 -6.04
CA ASP A 54 6.25 -14.54 -5.50
C ASP A 54 5.67 -13.59 -4.45
N ALA A 55 6.54 -12.95 -3.64
CA ALA A 55 6.14 -11.90 -2.71
C ALA A 55 5.51 -10.69 -3.44
N LEU A 56 6.13 -10.24 -4.54
CA LEU A 56 5.59 -9.14 -5.35
C LEU A 56 4.25 -9.52 -5.97
N THR A 57 4.10 -10.73 -6.51
CA THR A 57 2.80 -11.21 -7.03
C THR A 57 1.74 -11.26 -5.94
N PHE A 58 2.08 -11.72 -4.74
CA PHE A 58 1.17 -11.79 -3.60
C PHE A 58 0.65 -10.40 -3.19
N PHE A 59 1.53 -9.39 -3.09
CA PHE A 59 1.16 -8.04 -2.64
C PHE A 59 0.62 -7.13 -3.74
N ASN A 60 0.77 -7.47 -5.03
CA ASN A 60 0.31 -6.63 -6.14
C ASN A 60 -1.17 -6.86 -6.52
N GLN A 61 -1.92 -7.56 -5.67
CA GLN A 61 -3.37 -7.77 -5.82
C GLN A 61 -4.14 -6.50 -5.44
N ALA A 62 -5.40 -6.38 -5.89
CA ALA A 62 -6.26 -5.23 -5.58
C ALA A 62 -6.71 -5.20 -4.11
N ASP A 63 -6.91 -6.37 -3.51
CA ASP A 63 -7.34 -6.55 -2.12
C ASP A 63 -6.50 -7.64 -1.43
N PRO A 64 -5.17 -7.44 -1.27
CA PRO A 64 -4.33 -8.43 -0.62
C PRO A 64 -4.65 -8.47 0.88
N PRO A 65 -4.54 -9.64 1.53
CA PRO A 65 -4.85 -9.76 2.95
C PRO A 65 -4.03 -8.77 3.79
N GLN A 66 -4.70 -8.03 4.66
CA GLN A 66 -4.10 -7.00 5.51
C GLN A 66 -4.15 -7.46 6.97
N THR A 67 -3.03 -7.94 7.51
CA THR A 67 -2.92 -8.29 8.94
C THR A 67 -1.95 -7.34 9.65
N ALA A 68 -2.20 -7.08 10.94
CA ALA A 68 -1.33 -6.20 11.73
C ALA A 68 0.13 -6.71 11.79
N SER A 69 0.33 -8.03 11.76
CA SER A 69 1.65 -8.67 11.80
C SER A 69 2.45 -8.49 10.51
N MET A 70 1.80 -8.24 9.36
CA MET A 70 2.47 -7.89 8.10
C MET A 70 3.08 -6.49 8.13
N LYS A 71 2.54 -5.62 9.01
CA LYS A 71 2.71 -4.16 8.96
C LYS A 71 3.38 -3.61 10.21
N PHE A 72 4.36 -4.33 10.76
CA PHE A 72 4.97 -3.98 12.05
C PHE A 72 5.53 -2.55 12.07
N MET A 73 6.29 -2.14 11.04
CA MET A 73 6.91 -0.81 10.99
C MET A 73 5.89 0.30 10.67
N HIS A 74 4.71 -0.08 10.19
CA HIS A 74 3.59 0.80 9.89
C HIS A 74 2.68 1.02 11.10
N GLN A 75 2.85 0.24 12.19
CA GLN A 75 2.01 0.35 13.37
C GLN A 75 2.18 1.70 14.06
N PRO A 76 1.09 2.35 14.51
CA PRO A 76 1.15 3.61 15.26
C PRO A 76 2.04 3.53 16.51
N LEU A 77 2.08 2.37 17.17
CA LEU A 77 2.94 2.15 18.35
C LEU A 77 4.42 2.19 17.99
N PHE A 78 4.84 1.61 16.85
CA PHE A 78 6.22 1.65 16.40
C PHE A 78 6.64 3.09 16.04
N LEU A 79 5.80 3.81 15.30
CA LEU A 79 6.04 5.21 14.96
C LEU A 79 6.08 6.11 16.20
N GLY A 80 5.17 5.89 17.16
CA GLY A 80 5.13 6.60 18.44
C GLY A 80 6.37 6.34 19.29
N LEU A 81 6.84 5.09 19.36
CA LEU A 81 8.08 4.75 20.05
C LEU A 81 9.29 5.41 19.37
N LEU A 82 9.37 5.37 18.04
CA LEU A 82 10.45 6.03 17.31
C LEU A 82 10.45 7.55 17.54
N LEU A 83 9.28 8.18 17.53
CA LEU A 83 9.12 9.61 17.87
C LEU A 83 9.59 9.90 19.30
N PHE A 84 9.18 9.07 20.27
CA PHE A 84 9.60 9.20 21.66
C PHE A 84 11.12 9.12 21.78
N LEU A 85 11.76 8.14 21.13
CA LEU A 85 13.22 8.00 21.13
C LEU A 85 13.90 9.19 20.43
N ALA A 86 13.39 9.63 19.27
CA ALA A 86 13.91 10.79 18.55
C ALA A 86 13.90 12.06 19.42
N ALA A 87 12.79 12.31 20.12
CA ALA A 87 12.64 13.45 21.02
C ALA A 87 13.51 13.30 22.28
N ARG A 88 13.48 12.14 22.93
CA ARG A 88 14.20 11.88 24.19
C ARG A 88 15.71 12.02 24.03
N PHE A 89 16.25 11.59 22.90
CA PHE A 89 17.68 11.68 22.58
C PHE A 89 18.03 12.90 21.73
N ARG A 90 17.05 13.73 21.36
CA ARG A 90 17.21 14.86 20.41
C ARG A 90 17.95 14.45 19.13
N SER A 91 17.68 13.25 18.65
CA SER A 91 18.42 12.66 17.52
C SER A 91 17.82 13.11 16.19
N ARG A 92 18.55 14.00 15.49
CA ARG A 92 18.20 14.43 14.12
C ARG A 92 18.04 13.24 13.17
N LEU A 93 18.91 12.24 13.28
CA LEU A 93 18.85 11.04 12.45
C LEU A 93 17.52 10.30 12.62
N LEU A 94 17.07 10.09 13.88
CA LEU A 94 15.80 9.41 14.14
C LEU A 94 14.60 10.22 13.64
N PHE A 95 14.63 11.55 13.74
CA PHE A 95 13.60 12.41 13.14
C PHE A 95 13.54 12.29 11.62
N LEU A 96 14.69 12.20 10.94
CA LEU A 96 14.75 12.01 9.49
C LEU A 96 14.24 10.62 9.08
N ILE A 97 14.59 9.57 9.82
CA ILE A 97 14.05 8.22 9.60
C ILE A 97 12.53 8.26 9.76
N LEU A 98 12.04 8.82 10.87
CA LEU A 98 10.61 8.97 11.16
C LEU A 98 9.89 9.75 10.06
N ALA A 99 10.49 10.82 9.52
CA ALA A 99 9.89 11.59 8.44
C ALA A 99 9.64 10.73 7.18
N GLY A 100 10.60 9.90 6.79
CA GLY A 100 10.42 8.97 5.67
C GLY A 100 9.36 7.89 5.94
N LEU A 101 9.34 7.33 7.16
CA LEU A 101 8.32 6.36 7.57
C LEU A 101 6.92 6.98 7.55
N LEU A 102 6.75 8.18 8.11
CA LEU A 102 5.48 8.90 8.12
C LEU A 102 5.03 9.25 6.70
N PHE A 103 5.94 9.66 5.83
CA PHE A 103 5.63 9.92 4.44
C PHE A 103 5.08 8.65 3.77
N HIS A 104 5.77 7.51 3.91
CA HIS A 104 5.30 6.25 3.35
C HIS A 104 3.91 5.85 3.89
N VAL A 105 3.75 5.83 5.22
CA VAL A 105 2.49 5.46 5.87
C VAL A 105 1.34 6.39 5.43
N SER A 106 1.63 7.66 5.17
CA SER A 106 0.65 8.61 4.64
C SER A 106 0.21 8.25 3.21
N LEU A 107 1.15 7.84 2.34
CA LEU A 107 0.81 7.36 0.99
C LEU A 107 -0.13 6.15 1.06
N ASP A 108 0.18 5.22 1.96
CA ASP A 108 -0.61 4.02 2.19
C ASP A 108 -2.01 4.34 2.71
N ALA A 109 -2.12 5.23 3.70
CA ALA A 109 -3.40 5.69 4.22
C ALA A 109 -4.27 6.37 3.14
N ILE A 110 -3.66 7.22 2.31
CA ILE A 110 -4.35 7.86 1.18
C ILE A 110 -4.86 6.79 0.22
N HIS A 111 -4.03 5.81 -0.14
CA HIS A 111 -4.41 4.76 -1.07
C HIS A 111 -5.54 3.88 -0.56
N ILE A 112 -5.45 3.40 0.68
CA ILE A 112 -6.50 2.59 1.32
C ILE A 112 -7.81 3.37 1.35
N THR A 113 -7.76 4.68 1.67
CA THR A 113 -8.95 5.54 1.69
C THR A 113 -9.57 5.67 0.30
N GLN A 114 -8.77 5.90 -0.74
CA GLN A 114 -9.27 6.03 -2.11
C GLN A 114 -9.85 4.71 -2.64
N MET A 115 -9.16 3.59 -2.40
CA MET A 115 -9.64 2.25 -2.78
C MET A 115 -10.94 1.87 -2.04
N SER A 116 -11.04 2.16 -0.75
CA SER A 116 -12.25 1.90 0.03
C SER A 116 -13.44 2.71 -0.46
N ARG A 117 -13.22 3.98 -0.81
CA ARG A 117 -14.26 4.83 -1.43
C ARG A 117 -14.69 4.28 -2.78
N LEU A 118 -13.74 3.86 -3.61
CA LEU A 118 -14.02 3.29 -4.92
C LEU A 118 -14.82 1.99 -4.82
N LYS A 119 -14.40 1.05 -3.95
CA LYS A 119 -15.12 -0.19 -3.66
C LYS A 119 -16.56 0.11 -3.25
N ARG A 120 -16.75 1.04 -2.30
CA ARG A 120 -18.09 1.42 -1.84
C ARG A 120 -18.95 1.98 -2.98
N THR A 121 -18.45 2.95 -3.74
CA THR A 121 -19.20 3.57 -4.84
C THR A 121 -19.59 2.56 -5.91
N LEU A 122 -18.67 1.69 -6.34
CA LEU A 122 -18.98 0.66 -7.33
C LEU A 122 -19.96 -0.40 -6.79
N SER A 123 -19.87 -0.77 -5.52
CA SER A 123 -20.83 -1.69 -4.90
C SER A 123 -22.24 -1.08 -4.79
N GLU A 124 -22.32 0.22 -4.49
CA GLU A 124 -23.59 0.98 -4.47
C GLU A 124 -24.19 1.07 -5.88
N GLU A 125 -23.40 1.38 -6.90
CA GLU A 125 -23.83 1.41 -8.30
C GLU A 125 -24.29 0.04 -8.80
N ALA A 126 -23.65 -1.04 -8.35
CA ALA A 126 -24.02 -2.41 -8.67
C ALA A 126 -25.21 -2.93 -7.85
N ALA A 127 -25.75 -2.14 -6.92
CA ALA A 127 -26.83 -2.54 -6.01
C ALA A 127 -26.58 -3.89 -5.31
N SER A 128 -25.32 -4.15 -4.92
CA SER A 128 -24.88 -5.42 -4.32
C SER A 128 -25.09 -6.67 -5.21
N VAL A 129 -25.22 -6.50 -6.53
CA VAL A 129 -25.32 -7.58 -7.51
C VAL A 129 -23.98 -7.77 -8.22
N CYS A 130 -23.50 -9.01 -8.27
CA CYS A 130 -22.26 -9.32 -8.99
C CYS A 130 -22.44 -9.16 -10.51
N GLY A 131 -21.56 -8.38 -11.15
CA GLY A 131 -21.62 -8.14 -12.60
C GLY A 131 -21.32 -9.35 -13.50
N GLU A 132 -20.76 -10.43 -12.94
CA GLU A 132 -20.42 -11.65 -13.70
C GLU A 132 -21.52 -12.73 -13.57
N CYS A 133 -21.99 -13.01 -12.34
CA CYS A 133 -22.93 -14.11 -12.07
C CYS A 133 -24.36 -13.64 -11.70
N ASN A 134 -24.61 -12.34 -11.62
CA ASN A 134 -25.89 -11.73 -11.23
C ASN A 134 -26.44 -12.15 -9.85
N ARG A 135 -25.59 -12.67 -8.97
CA ARG A 135 -25.97 -13.02 -7.59
C ARG A 135 -25.94 -11.78 -6.69
N PHE A 136 -26.95 -11.64 -5.83
CA PHE A 136 -26.94 -10.66 -4.74
C PHE A 136 -26.01 -11.13 -3.61
N VAL A 137 -25.10 -10.26 -3.18
CA VAL A 137 -24.13 -10.54 -2.11
C VAL A 137 -23.92 -9.28 -1.28
N ASP A 138 -23.93 -9.42 0.05
CA ASP A 138 -23.81 -8.28 0.97
C ASP A 138 -22.48 -7.52 0.83
N GLU A 139 -21.39 -8.22 0.51
CA GLU A 139 -20.08 -7.62 0.31
C GLU A 139 -19.44 -8.07 -1.01
N LEU A 140 -19.44 -7.16 -1.99
CA LEU A 140 -18.69 -7.34 -3.24
C LEU A 140 -17.21 -7.01 -3.04
N GLN A 141 -16.34 -7.71 -3.75
CA GLN A 141 -14.89 -7.52 -3.76
C GLN A 141 -14.47 -6.69 -4.99
N LEU A 142 -13.50 -5.80 -4.79
CA LEU A 142 -12.97 -4.96 -5.86
C LEU A 142 -11.90 -5.72 -6.64
N HIS A 143 -12.13 -5.91 -7.94
CA HIS A 143 -11.18 -6.55 -8.85
C HIS A 143 -10.57 -5.51 -9.79
N THR A 144 -9.26 -5.59 -10.04
CA THR A 144 -8.61 -4.76 -11.07
C THR A 144 -8.73 -5.44 -12.43
N HIS A 145 -9.60 -4.92 -13.29
CA HIS A 145 -9.78 -5.40 -14.66
C HIS A 145 -8.66 -4.89 -15.59
N THR A 146 -8.29 -3.61 -15.47
CA THR A 146 -7.27 -2.99 -16.33
C THR A 146 -6.18 -2.36 -15.47
N VAL A 147 -4.93 -2.74 -15.74
CA VAL A 147 -3.78 -2.18 -15.03
C VAL A 147 -3.29 -0.93 -15.76
N THR A 148 -3.49 0.25 -15.15
CA THR A 148 -2.85 1.49 -15.61
C THR A 148 -1.51 1.74 -14.92
N ASN A 149 -0.57 2.34 -15.66
CA ASN A 149 0.70 2.85 -15.14
C ASN A 149 0.66 4.35 -14.83
N ASN A 150 -0.46 5.02 -15.13
CA ASN A 150 -0.62 6.45 -14.90
C ASN A 150 -1.10 6.70 -13.46
N LEU A 151 -0.26 7.37 -12.66
CA LEU A 151 -0.56 7.70 -11.26
C LEU A 151 -1.83 8.54 -11.08
N LEU A 152 -2.19 9.36 -12.07
CA LEU A 152 -3.37 10.21 -12.03
C LEU A 152 -4.66 9.44 -12.35
N ASP A 153 -4.53 8.35 -13.11
CA ASP A 153 -5.67 7.58 -13.61
C ASP A 153 -5.91 6.28 -12.81
N ARG A 154 -5.05 5.98 -11.84
CA ARG A 154 -5.07 4.71 -11.08
C ARG A 154 -6.33 4.45 -10.26
N TYR A 155 -7.08 5.51 -9.93
CA TYR A 155 -8.35 5.41 -9.17
C TYR A 155 -9.57 5.53 -10.07
N ASN A 156 -9.40 5.53 -11.39
CA ASN A 156 -10.50 5.65 -12.33
C ASN A 156 -11.38 4.38 -12.27
N PRO A 157 -12.69 4.51 -12.04
CA PRO A 157 -13.61 3.37 -11.95
C PRO A 157 -13.56 2.41 -13.14
N LYS A 158 -13.21 2.90 -14.34
CA LYS A 158 -13.09 2.09 -15.56
C LYS A 158 -12.05 0.96 -15.48
N HIS A 159 -11.12 1.04 -14.54
CA HIS A 159 -10.09 0.03 -14.33
C HIS A 159 -10.51 -1.09 -13.39
N PHE A 160 -11.70 -0.98 -12.80
CA PHE A 160 -12.15 -1.87 -11.74
C PHE A 160 -13.55 -2.41 -12.02
N VAL A 161 -13.81 -3.59 -11.48
CA VAL A 161 -15.14 -4.20 -11.44
C VAL A 161 -15.38 -4.75 -10.04
N VAL A 162 -16.64 -4.88 -9.65
CA VAL A 162 -17.04 -5.48 -8.38
C VAL A 162 -17.62 -6.87 -8.61
N LEU A 163 -17.10 -7.86 -7.89
CA LEU A 163 -17.44 -9.27 -8.07
C LEU A 163 -17.85 -9.90 -6.74
N CYS A 164 -18.66 -10.96 -6.77
CA CYS A 164 -18.81 -11.80 -5.58
C CYS A 164 -17.49 -12.51 -5.25
N PRO A 165 -17.28 -12.95 -4.00
CA PRO A 165 -16.04 -13.62 -3.60
C PRO A 165 -15.65 -14.80 -4.49
N GLU A 166 -16.62 -15.61 -4.92
CA GLU A 166 -16.36 -16.78 -5.78
C GLU A 166 -15.92 -16.37 -7.19
N CYS A 167 -16.58 -15.38 -7.81
CA CYS A 167 -16.18 -14.85 -9.11
C CYS A 167 -14.84 -14.10 -9.04
N HIS A 168 -14.55 -13.44 -7.92
CA HIS A 168 -13.28 -12.75 -7.71
C HIS A 168 -12.11 -13.74 -7.66
N GLU A 169 -12.25 -14.85 -6.93
CA GLU A 169 -11.24 -15.90 -6.87
C GLU A 169 -11.00 -16.54 -8.25
N LEU A 170 -12.09 -16.84 -8.98
CA LEU A 170 -12.01 -17.34 -10.36
C LEU A 170 -11.32 -16.36 -11.31
N ALA A 171 -11.50 -15.05 -11.12
CA ALA A 171 -10.85 -14.03 -11.94
C ALA A 171 -9.33 -13.97 -11.73
N HIS A 172 -8.82 -14.32 -10.55
CA HIS A 172 -7.37 -14.42 -10.29
C HIS A 172 -6.72 -15.69 -10.85
N GLN A 173 -7.52 -16.70 -11.23
CA GLN A 173 -7.03 -17.97 -11.79
C GLN A 173 -6.92 -17.95 -13.32
N LYS A 174 -7.47 -16.93 -13.99
CA LYS A 174 -7.41 -16.74 -15.45
C LYS A 174 -6.15 -15.96 -15.86
#